data_AF-A0A7C9CVD6-F1
#
_entry.id   AF-A0A7C9CVD6-F1
#
_cell.length_a   1.000
_cell.length_b   1.000
_cell.length_c   1.000
_cell.angle_alpha   90.00
_cell.angle_beta   90.00
_cell.angle_gamma   90.00
#
_symmetry.space_group_name_H-M   'P 1'
#
loop_
_entity.id
_entity.type
_entity.pdbx_description
1 polymer ?
#
loop_
_entity_poly.entity_id
_entity_poly.type
_entity_poly.pdbx_seq_one_letter_code
_entity_poly.pdbx_strand_id
1 'polypeptide(L)'
;RRMSRDRRKTLPFLRLKALDLDGMGSEVVLDMLQGLLSLQALSIYNCEGLKEIPEWIDNLTSLEYLRIYNCLKLMPLPKQIGNLPNLKRIQIWGCPGAFAEWWEDPTIPDSP
;
A
#
# COMPACT_ATOMS: atom_id res chain seq x y z
N ARG A 1 -7.02 -14.21 -17.23
CA ARG A 1 -5.57 -14.04 -17.51
C ARG A 1 -4.86 -14.05 -16.16
N ARG A 2 -4.45 -15.24 -15.71
CA ARG A 2 -3.83 -15.48 -14.40
C ARG A 2 -2.34 -15.72 -14.66
N MET A 3 -1.45 -14.83 -14.22
CA MET A 3 -0.03 -15.18 -14.13
C MET A 3 0.19 -15.72 -12.72
N SER A 4 0.12 -17.04 -12.59
CA SER A 4 1.20 -18.00 -12.83
C SER A 4 2.09 -18.10 -11.61
N ARG A 5 1.96 -19.25 -10.97
CA ARG A 5 2.83 -19.80 -9.93
C ARG A 5 4.28 -19.63 -10.36
N ASP A 6 5.12 -19.03 -9.53
CA ASP A 6 6.55 -19.30 -9.60
C ASP A 6 7.12 -19.57 -8.20
N ARG A 7 7.77 -20.72 -8.08
CA ARG A 7 8.36 -21.24 -6.84
C ARG A 7 9.82 -20.81 -6.81
N ARG A 8 10.26 -20.24 -5.69
CA ARG A 8 11.66 -20.16 -5.24
C ARG A 8 12.67 -19.57 -6.25
N LYS A 9 12.85 -18.24 -6.23
CA LYS A 9 14.15 -17.60 -6.44
C LYS A 9 14.25 -16.36 -5.54
N THR A 10 14.83 -16.52 -4.36
CA THR A 10 15.41 -15.41 -3.60
C THR A 10 16.51 -14.79 -4.46
N LEU A 11 16.32 -13.55 -4.95
CA LEU A 11 17.27 -12.86 -5.82
C LEU A 11 17.69 -11.52 -5.19
N PRO A 12 18.92 -11.42 -4.66
CA PRO A 12 19.38 -10.31 -3.81
C PRO A 12 19.64 -8.97 -4.54
N PHE A 13 19.18 -8.80 -5.78
CA PHE A 13 19.43 -7.60 -6.59
C PHE A 13 18.24 -7.11 -7.43
N LEU A 14 17.00 -7.53 -7.10
CA LEU A 14 15.84 -6.98 -7.80
C LEU A 14 15.68 -5.49 -7.44
N ARG A 15 16.17 -4.59 -8.31
CA ARG A 15 15.79 -3.17 -8.34
C ARG A 15 14.35 -3.04 -8.86
N LEU A 16 13.42 -3.67 -8.15
CA LEU A 16 12.03 -3.63 -8.51
C LEU A 16 11.55 -2.20 -8.31
N LYS A 17 11.13 -1.54 -9.40
CA LYS A 17 10.63 -0.16 -9.36
C LYS A 17 9.12 -0.08 -9.23
N ALA A 18 8.40 -1.10 -9.69
CA ALA A 18 6.96 -1.15 -9.65
C ALA A 18 6.49 -2.53 -9.20
N LEU A 19 5.49 -2.57 -8.31
CA LEU A 19 4.87 -3.80 -7.84
C LEU A 19 3.36 -3.61 -7.78
N ASP A 20 2.64 -4.59 -8.33
CA ASP A 20 1.19 -4.68 -8.25
C ASP A 20 0.79 -5.94 -7.49
N LEU A 21 -0.02 -5.77 -6.45
CA LEU A 21 -0.60 -6.83 -5.63
C LEU A 21 -2.11 -6.87 -5.88
N ASP A 22 -2.62 -7.95 -6.48
CA ASP A 22 -4.06 -8.14 -6.71
C ASP A 22 -4.55 -9.38 -5.98
N GLY A 23 -5.44 -9.17 -4.99
CA GLY A 23 -5.96 -10.24 -4.13
C GLY A 23 -4.92 -10.83 -3.16
N MET A 24 -3.72 -10.24 -3.06
CA MET A 24 -2.62 -10.70 -2.21
C MET A 24 -2.51 -9.90 -0.91
N GLY A 25 -3.65 -9.65 -0.28
CA GLY A 25 -3.77 -8.78 0.90
C GLY A 25 -3.41 -9.44 2.22
N SER A 26 -2.53 -10.44 2.27
CA SER A 26 -2.14 -10.99 3.57
C SER A 26 -0.98 -10.19 4.16
N GLU A 27 -0.99 -10.02 5.49
CA GLU A 27 0.10 -9.39 6.25
C GLU A 27 1.47 -9.98 5.85
N VAL A 28 1.52 -11.30 5.63
CA VAL A 28 2.73 -12.01 5.20
C VAL A 28 3.31 -11.52 3.86
N VAL A 29 2.45 -11.12 2.90
CA VAL A 29 2.92 -10.62 1.59
C VAL A 29 3.47 -9.20 1.71
N LEU A 30 2.85 -8.40 2.57
CA LEU A 30 3.30 -7.04 2.87
C LEU A 30 4.68 -7.06 3.53
N ASP A 31 4.94 -7.95 4.50
CA ASP A 31 6.25 -8.03 5.16
C ASP A 31 7.41 -8.31 4.17
N MET A 32 7.14 -9.01 3.07
CA MET A 32 8.15 -9.25 2.02
C MET A 32 8.58 -7.98 1.28
N LEU A 33 7.80 -6.90 1.38
CA LEU A 33 8.06 -5.62 0.72
C LEU A 33 9.07 -4.75 1.47
N GLN A 34 9.33 -5.05 2.76
CA GLN A 34 10.28 -4.29 3.58
C GLN A 34 11.66 -4.15 2.93
N GLY A 35 12.10 -5.16 2.16
CA GLY A 35 13.39 -5.16 1.47
C GLY A 35 13.43 -4.40 0.13
N LEU A 36 12.29 -3.90 -0.37
CA LEU A 36 12.18 -3.29 -1.69
C LEU A 36 12.45 -1.77 -1.66
N LEU A 37 13.58 -1.36 -1.10
CA LEU A 37 13.91 0.07 -0.90
C LEU A 37 14.00 0.89 -2.20
N SER A 38 14.16 0.22 -3.35
CA SER A 38 14.19 0.85 -4.69
C SER A 38 12.79 0.98 -5.34
N LEU A 39 11.73 0.58 -4.64
CA LEU A 39 10.37 0.61 -5.17
C LEU A 39 9.90 2.06 -5.33
N GLN A 40 9.40 2.39 -6.52
CA GLN A 40 8.89 3.71 -6.90
C GLN A 40 7.37 3.71 -7.05
N ALA A 41 6.76 2.58 -7.39
CA ALA A 41 5.32 2.44 -7.51
C ALA A 41 4.84 1.17 -6.81
N LEU A 42 3.87 1.32 -5.92
CA LEU A 42 3.17 0.23 -5.25
C LEU A 42 1.68 0.37 -5.53
N SER A 43 1.09 -0.66 -6.12
CA SER A 43 -0.35 -0.73 -6.32
C SER A 43 -0.92 -1.96 -5.62
N ILE A 44 -1.98 -1.78 -4.85
CA ILE A 44 -2.66 -2.85 -4.11
C ILE A 44 -4.14 -2.85 -4.53
N TYR A 45 -4.66 -4.01 -4.91
CA TYR A 45 -6.01 -4.20 -5.44
C TYR A 45 -6.69 -5.37 -4.76
N ASN A 46 -7.98 -5.22 -4.45
CA ASN A 46 -8.87 -6.31 -4.01
C ASN A 46 -8.33 -7.11 -2.81
N CYS A 47 -7.61 -6.45 -1.90
CA CYS A 47 -6.95 -7.10 -0.78
C CYS A 47 -7.86 -7.13 0.45
N GLU A 48 -8.67 -8.19 0.58
CA GLU A 48 -9.62 -8.33 1.71
C GLU A 48 -8.97 -8.68 3.05
N GLY A 49 -7.73 -9.20 3.03
CA GLY A 49 -6.96 -9.46 4.25
C GLY A 49 -6.18 -8.24 4.74
N LEU A 50 -6.08 -7.18 3.92
CA LEU A 50 -5.28 -6.02 4.23
C LEU A 50 -6.04 -5.19 5.24
N LYS A 51 -5.65 -5.30 6.51
CA LYS A 51 -6.23 -4.53 7.60
C LYS A 51 -5.50 -3.22 7.82
N GLU A 52 -4.19 -3.21 7.70
CA GLU A 52 -3.38 -2.02 7.95
C GLU A 52 -2.20 -1.98 7.00
N ILE A 53 -1.71 -0.77 6.73
CA ILE A 53 -0.40 -0.61 6.10
C ILE A 53 0.65 -0.73 7.21
N PRO A 54 1.57 -1.70 7.12
CA PRO A 54 2.59 -1.91 8.15
C PRO A 54 3.61 -0.76 8.20
N GLU A 55 4.21 -0.57 9.37
CA GLU A 55 5.14 0.52 9.68
C GLU A 55 6.38 0.55 8.77
N TRP A 56 6.80 -0.59 8.22
CA TRP A 56 7.96 -0.62 7.32
C TRP A 56 7.75 0.16 6.03
N ILE A 57 6.52 0.59 5.69
CA ILE A 57 6.23 1.47 4.56
C ILE A 57 7.14 2.72 4.59
N ASP A 58 7.50 3.20 5.78
CA ASP A 58 8.39 4.34 6.01
C ASP A 58 9.80 4.11 5.44
N ASN A 59 10.22 2.85 5.31
CA ASN A 59 11.52 2.49 4.72
C ASN A 59 11.51 2.55 3.19
N LEU A 60 10.35 2.63 2.54
CA LEU A 60 10.23 2.77 1.08
C LEU A 60 10.52 4.21 0.63
N THR A 61 11.71 4.69 0.96
CA THR A 61 12.16 6.06 0.69
C THR A 61 12.15 6.44 -0.78
N SER A 62 12.23 5.47 -1.70
CA SER A 62 12.14 5.70 -3.16
C SER A 62 10.70 5.74 -3.70
N LEU A 63 9.69 5.51 -2.86
CA LEU A 63 8.31 5.37 -3.30
C LEU A 63 7.75 6.71 -3.77
N GLU A 64 7.30 6.75 -5.02
CA GLU A 64 6.73 7.94 -5.65
C GLU A 64 5.21 7.84 -5.81
N TYR A 65 4.69 6.62 -6.00
CA TYR A 65 3.28 6.37 -6.28
C TYR A 65 2.75 5.24 -5.39
N LEU A 66 1.76 5.55 -4.57
CA LEU A 66 1.00 4.55 -3.81
C LEU A 66 -0.44 4.51 -4.33
N ARG A 67 -0.90 3.33 -4.73
CA ARG A 67 -2.29 3.12 -5.12
C ARG A 67 -2.93 1.99 -4.34
N ILE A 68 -4.12 2.20 -3.82
CA ILE A 68 -4.87 1.19 -3.08
C ILE A 68 -6.32 1.21 -3.57
N TYR A 69 -6.79 0.06 -4.02
CA TYR A 69 -8.10 -0.09 -4.62
C TYR A 69 -8.85 -1.28 -4.01
N ASN A 70 -10.14 -1.08 -3.70
CA ASN A 70 -11.05 -2.15 -3.28
C ASN A 70 -10.54 -3.00 -2.09
N CYS A 71 -9.87 -2.38 -1.12
CA CYS A 71 -9.41 -3.04 0.11
C CYS A 71 -10.42 -2.74 1.23
N LEU A 72 -11.43 -3.59 1.36
CA LEU A 72 -12.61 -3.30 2.19
C LEU A 72 -12.35 -3.27 3.69
N LYS A 73 -11.35 -4.03 4.17
CA LYS A 73 -10.98 -4.11 5.58
C LYS A 73 -9.82 -3.20 5.98
N LEU A 74 -9.32 -2.40 5.03
CA LEU A 74 -8.22 -1.49 5.28
C LEU A 74 -8.68 -0.42 6.28
N MET A 75 -8.02 -0.39 7.42
CA MET A 75 -8.06 0.63 8.46
C MET A 75 -7.35 1.90 7.99
N PRO A 76 -7.48 3.02 8.72
CA PRO A 76 -6.90 4.29 8.32
C PRO A 76 -5.42 4.19 7.99
N LEU A 77 -5.03 4.90 6.94
CA LEU A 77 -3.62 4.98 6.58
C LEU A 77 -2.83 5.69 7.69
N PRO A 78 -1.65 5.17 8.06
CA PRO A 78 -0.78 5.85 9.02
C PRO A 78 -0.37 7.23 8.48
N LYS A 79 -0.36 8.24 9.36
CA LYS A 79 0.03 9.62 9.03
C LYS A 79 1.43 9.70 8.42
N GLN A 80 2.28 8.73 8.77
CA GLN A 80 3.67 8.58 8.34
C GLN A 80 3.81 8.36 6.83
N ILE A 81 2.79 7.85 6.14
CA ILE A 81 2.79 7.78 4.66
C ILE A 81 2.95 9.17 4.04
N GLY A 82 2.42 10.21 4.68
CA GLY A 82 2.62 11.61 4.27
C GLY A 82 4.06 12.12 4.43
N ASN A 83 4.88 11.44 5.25
CA ASN A 83 6.27 11.81 5.51
C ASN A 83 7.27 11.15 4.55
N LEU A 84 6.80 10.33 3.60
CA LEU A 84 7.67 9.68 2.62
C LEU A 84 8.30 10.72 1.69
N PRO A 85 9.65 10.80 1.62
CA PRO A 85 10.34 11.96 1.06
C PRO A 85 10.16 12.12 -0.46
N ASN A 86 9.91 11.04 -1.18
CA ASN A 86 9.75 11.05 -2.64
C ASN A 86 8.30 10.80 -3.08
N LEU A 87 7.35 10.71 -2.15
CA LEU A 87 5.97 10.37 -2.47
C LEU A 87 5.28 11.53 -3.19
N LYS A 88 4.90 11.30 -4.44
CA LYS A 88 4.29 12.31 -5.32
C LYS A 88 2.77 12.19 -5.37
N ARG A 89 2.25 10.97 -5.22
CA ARG A 89 0.82 10.72 -5.37
C ARG A 89 0.36 9.50 -4.58
N ILE A 90 -0.73 9.69 -3.85
CA ILE A 90 -1.50 8.63 -3.21
C ILE A 90 -2.87 8.58 -3.89
N GLN A 91 -3.31 7.40 -4.29
CA GLN A 91 -4.66 7.17 -4.80
C GLN A 91 -5.31 6.04 -4.01
N ILE A 92 -6.43 6.34 -3.36
CA ILE A 92 -7.19 5.35 -2.62
C ILE A 92 -8.62 5.39 -3.12
N TRP A 93 -9.18 4.25 -3.50
CA TRP A 93 -10.55 4.18 -3.98
C TRP A 93 -11.19 2.84 -3.60
N GLY A 94 -12.48 2.85 -3.27
CA GLY A 94 -13.18 1.64 -2.81
C GLY A 94 -12.61 1.05 -1.51
N CYS A 95 -11.98 1.88 -0.65
CA CYS A 95 -11.45 1.47 0.65
C CYS A 95 -12.12 2.32 1.75
N PRO A 96 -13.29 1.90 2.28
CA PRO A 96 -14.10 2.73 3.16
C PRO A 96 -13.43 3.03 4.51
N GLY A 97 -12.66 2.09 5.06
CA GLY A 97 -11.96 2.28 6.33
C GLY A 97 -10.65 3.08 6.23
N ALA A 98 -10.12 3.30 5.02
CA ALA A 98 -8.83 3.95 4.81
C ALA A 98 -8.81 5.43 5.24
N PHE A 99 -9.99 6.03 5.41
CA PHE A 99 -10.20 7.40 5.87
C PHE A 99 -10.98 7.47 7.19
N ALA A 100 -11.12 6.36 7.92
CA ALA A 100 -11.95 6.35 9.13
C ALA A 100 -11.40 7.21 10.30
N GLU A 101 -10.14 7.65 10.28
CA GLU A 101 -9.66 8.72 11.18
C GLU A 101 -9.97 10.14 10.66
N TRP A 102 -10.34 10.29 9.39
CA TRP A 102 -10.64 11.57 8.74
C TRP A 102 -12.14 11.85 8.66
N TRP A 103 -13.01 10.84 8.73
CA TRP A 103 -14.47 10.98 8.59
C TRP A 103 -15.21 11.28 9.90
N GLU A 104 -14.56 11.05 11.05
CA GLU A 104 -15.15 11.19 12.38
C GLU A 104 -14.72 12.49 13.09
N ASP A 105 -13.94 13.35 12.45
CA ASP A 105 -13.63 14.67 13.00
C ASP A 105 -14.78 15.65 12.69
N PRO A 106 -15.63 16.00 13.68
CA PRO A 106 -16.77 16.90 13.48
C PRO A 106 -16.37 18.35 13.16
N THR A 107 -15.06 18.66 13.09
CA THR A 107 -14.56 20.01 12.81
C THR A 107 -14.29 20.32 11.34
N ILE A 108 -14.47 19.36 10.42
CA ILE A 108 -14.25 19.57 8.98
C ILE A 108 -15.60 19.78 8.28
N PRO A 109 -15.97 21.02 7.90
CA PRO A 109 -17.16 21.26 7.09
C PRO A 109 -16.86 20.90 5.64
N ASP A 110 -17.86 20.30 4.99
CA ASP A 110 -17.90 19.94 3.57
C ASP A 110 -16.98 18.77 3.16
N SER A 111 -17.51 17.57 3.40
CA SER A 111 -17.19 16.39 2.58
C SER A 111 -17.77 16.61 1.16
N PRO A 112 -17.07 16.25 0.07
CA PRO A 112 -17.57 16.39 -1.30
C PRO A 112 -18.78 15.50 -1.61
#